data_AF-A0A7S2ZMN3-F1
#
_entry.id   AF-A0A7S2ZMN3-F1
#
_cell.length_a   1.000
_cell.length_b   1.000
_cell.length_c   1.000
_cell.angle_alpha   90.00
_cell.angle_beta   90.00
_cell.angle_gamma   90.00
#
_symmetry.space_group_name_H-M   'P 1'
#
loop_
_entity.id
_entity.type
_entity.pdbx_description
1 polymer ?
#
loop_
_entity_poly.entity_id
_entity_poly.type
_entity_poly.pdbx_seq_one_letter_code
_entity_poly.pdbx_strand_id
1 'polypeptide(L)'
;MGSLVDRRLCERLGEGVGAGDLRSGEKILHLIRHGQGSHNLEALRQNSICVCAADGRASCCYNNPEHFDPHLTDLGREQASSLSKRGLTPELIVVSPLTRTLQTASLAFPENKVPMLVKEDIREVLGLHECDRRRKISEVRKDFDYPTFGDELEEEDLRFESYYPGSFTASVSVQA
;
A
#
# COMPACT_ATOMS: atom_id res chain seq x y z
N MET A 1 -2.31 -15.19 35.31
CA MET A 1 -1.93 -14.80 33.93
C MET A 1 -2.72 -13.55 33.58
N GLY A 2 -2.21 -12.39 33.99
CA GLY A 2 -2.85 -11.10 33.72
C GLY A 2 -2.51 -10.65 32.32
N SER A 3 -3.53 -10.38 31.51
CA SER A 3 -3.37 -9.77 30.19
C SER A 3 -2.68 -8.41 30.38
N LEU A 4 -1.47 -8.29 29.82
CA LEU A 4 -0.67 -7.06 29.78
C LEU A 4 -1.16 -6.12 28.67
N VAL A 5 -2.47 -5.97 28.52
CA VAL A 5 -3.03 -4.90 27.71
C VAL A 5 -3.46 -3.82 28.68
N ASP A 6 -2.59 -2.81 28.85
CA ASP A 6 -2.90 -1.62 29.63
C ASP A 6 -4.13 -0.95 29.01
N ARG A 7 -5.27 -1.03 29.73
CA ARG A 7 -6.55 -0.46 29.28
C ARG A 7 -6.45 1.04 29.00
N ARG A 8 -5.48 1.75 29.61
CA ARG A 8 -5.25 3.18 29.36
C ARG A 8 -4.68 3.45 27.97
N LEU A 9 -3.92 2.52 27.38
CA LEU A 9 -3.39 2.69 26.02
C LEU A 9 -4.54 2.59 25.00
N CYS A 10 -5.47 1.65 25.21
CA CYS A 10 -6.59 1.42 24.31
C CYS A 10 -7.60 2.59 24.30
N GLU A 11 -7.84 3.22 25.45
CA GLU A 11 -8.71 4.40 25.57
C GLU A 11 -8.08 5.66 24.91
N ARG A 12 -6.75 5.74 24.83
CA ARG A 12 -6.01 6.91 24.31
C ARG A 12 -5.73 6.87 22.80
N LEU A 13 -5.86 5.71 22.15
CA LEU A 13 -5.67 5.56 20.70
C LEU A 13 -6.81 6.19 19.87
N GLY A 14 -7.95 6.49 20.49
CA GLY A 14 -9.07 7.22 19.86
C GLY A 14 -8.80 8.72 19.69
N GLU A 15 -7.99 9.32 20.57
CA GLU A 15 -7.77 10.78 20.62
C GLU A 15 -6.36 11.22 20.19
N GLY A 16 -5.48 10.26 19.86
CA GLY A 16 -4.11 10.53 19.43
C GLY A 16 -3.14 10.54 20.60
N VAL A 17 -2.17 9.63 20.59
CA VAL A 17 -1.10 9.58 21.59
C VAL A 17 0.04 10.45 21.09
N GLY A 18 0.27 11.60 21.73
CA GLY A 18 1.44 12.43 21.47
C GLY A 18 2.73 11.77 21.96
N ALA A 19 3.86 12.11 21.33
CA ALA A 19 5.18 11.53 21.63
C ALA A 19 5.66 11.68 23.09
N GLY A 20 5.05 12.57 23.88
CA GLY A 20 5.44 12.86 25.27
C GLY A 20 4.99 11.84 26.34
N ASP A 21 4.15 10.86 25.99
CA ASP A 21 3.59 9.91 26.94
C ASP A 21 4.12 8.47 26.82
N LEU A 22 5.11 8.24 25.95
CA LEU A 22 5.70 6.92 25.75
C LEU A 22 6.75 6.62 26.83
N ARG A 23 6.71 5.42 27.40
CA ARG A 23 7.79 4.93 28.26
C ARG A 23 9.04 4.69 27.41
N SER A 24 10.20 4.73 28.06
CA SER A 24 11.46 4.39 27.40
C SER A 24 11.38 3.00 26.77
N GLY A 25 11.66 2.92 25.46
CA GLY A 25 11.59 1.69 24.68
C GLY A 25 10.25 1.43 23.99
N GLU A 26 9.21 2.23 24.22
CA GLU A 26 7.94 2.10 23.50
C GLU A 26 8.00 2.79 22.13
N LYS A 27 7.30 2.21 21.15
CA LYS A 27 7.16 2.73 19.80
C LYS A 27 5.69 2.75 19.41
N ILE A 28 5.29 3.77 18.65
CA ILE A 28 3.95 3.85 18.05
C ILE A 28 4.08 3.45 16.60
N LEU A 29 3.25 2.49 16.18
CA LEU A 29 3.11 2.08 14.79
C LEU A 29 1.74 2.53 14.28
N HIS A 30 1.74 3.38 13.27
CA HIS A 30 0.51 3.77 12.56
C HIS A 30 0.39 2.95 11.28
N LEU A 31 -0.70 2.18 11.17
CA LEU A 31 -1.04 1.45 9.96
C LEU A 31 -2.12 2.22 9.20
N ILE A 32 -1.78 2.72 8.01
CA ILE A 32 -2.64 3.59 7.22
C ILE A 32 -2.88 2.92 5.88
N ARG A 33 -4.16 2.64 5.56
CA ARG A 33 -4.56 2.19 4.23
C ARG A 33 -4.56 3.38 3.25
N HIS A 34 -4.27 3.13 1.98
CA HIS A 34 -4.42 4.14 0.94
C HIS A 34 -5.85 4.71 0.88
N GLY A 35 -5.99 5.95 0.42
CA GLY A 35 -7.30 6.53 0.10
C GLY A 35 -7.99 5.81 -1.06
N GLN A 36 -9.25 6.13 -1.35
CA GLN A 36 -9.99 5.50 -2.46
C GLN A 36 -9.22 5.61 -3.80
N GLY A 37 -8.89 4.46 -4.40
CA GLY A 37 -8.35 4.38 -5.75
C GLY A 37 -9.45 4.25 -6.81
N SER A 38 -9.12 4.53 -8.08
CA SER A 38 -10.07 4.40 -9.21
C SER A 38 -10.71 3.02 -9.28
N HIS A 39 -9.94 1.95 -9.07
CA HIS A 39 -10.43 0.57 -8.99
C HIS A 39 -11.46 0.34 -7.87
N ASN A 40 -11.31 1.00 -6.72
CA ASN A 40 -12.30 0.89 -5.62
C ASN A 40 -13.61 1.58 -6.00
N LEU A 41 -13.51 2.74 -6.64
CA LEU A 41 -14.67 3.49 -7.11
C LEU A 41 -15.43 2.69 -8.18
N GLU A 42 -14.72 2.06 -9.11
CA GLU A 42 -15.37 1.25 -10.14
C GLU A 42 -16.02 0.00 -9.58
N ALA A 43 -15.33 -0.73 -8.69
CA ALA A 43 -15.93 -1.86 -7.98
C ALA A 43 -17.20 -1.44 -7.22
N LEU A 44 -17.20 -0.27 -6.58
CA LEU A 44 -18.39 0.28 -5.91
C LEU A 44 -19.52 0.61 -6.90
N ARG A 45 -19.22 1.25 -8.03
CA ARG A 45 -20.22 1.63 -9.06
C ARG A 45 -20.91 0.41 -9.66
N GLN A 46 -20.16 -0.66 -9.87
CA GLN A 46 -20.67 -1.90 -10.42
C GLN A 46 -21.31 -2.81 -9.36
N ASN A 47 -21.22 -2.43 -8.07
CA ASN A 47 -21.56 -3.28 -6.93
C ASN A 47 -20.84 -4.65 -7.00
N SER A 48 -19.59 -4.62 -7.44
CA SER A 48 -18.73 -5.78 -7.68
C SER A 48 -17.85 -6.07 -6.48
N ILE A 49 -17.62 -7.36 -6.23
CA ILE A 49 -16.69 -7.86 -5.22
C ILE A 49 -15.60 -8.71 -5.88
N CYS A 50 -14.55 -9.03 -5.14
CA CYS A 50 -13.58 -10.02 -5.61
C CYS A 50 -14.27 -11.38 -5.73
N VAL A 51 -14.25 -11.95 -6.93
CA VAL A 51 -14.77 -13.30 -7.23
C VAL A 51 -13.67 -14.30 -7.58
N CYS A 52 -12.39 -13.93 -7.42
CA CYS A 52 -11.26 -14.77 -7.85
C CYS A 52 -11.31 -16.20 -7.28
N ALA A 53 -11.80 -16.37 -6.04
CA ALA A 53 -11.91 -17.68 -5.40
C ALA A 53 -13.07 -18.53 -5.94
N ALA A 54 -14.14 -17.90 -6.43
CA ALA A 54 -15.35 -18.58 -6.90
C ALA A 54 -15.33 -18.79 -8.43
N ASP A 55 -15.01 -17.74 -9.18
CA ASP A 55 -15.19 -17.68 -10.64
C ASP A 55 -13.86 -17.49 -11.39
N GLY A 56 -12.74 -17.51 -10.66
CA GLY A 56 -11.41 -17.27 -11.22
C GLY A 56 -11.13 -15.79 -11.49
N ARG A 57 -9.91 -15.52 -11.94
CA ARG A 57 -9.38 -14.15 -12.07
C ARG A 57 -10.00 -13.36 -13.22
N ALA A 58 -10.31 -14.03 -14.33
CA ALA A 58 -10.66 -13.39 -15.60
C ALA A 58 -11.94 -12.54 -15.52
N SER A 59 -12.91 -12.92 -14.68
CA SER A 59 -14.17 -12.19 -14.50
C SER A 59 -14.13 -11.17 -13.35
N CYS A 60 -13.03 -11.11 -12.59
CA CYS A 60 -12.94 -10.25 -11.42
C CYS A 60 -12.68 -8.80 -11.81
N CYS A 61 -13.46 -7.86 -11.25
CA CYS A 61 -13.32 -6.43 -11.52
C CYS A 61 -11.92 -5.88 -11.18
N TYR A 62 -11.21 -6.49 -10.24
CA TYR A 62 -9.85 -6.13 -9.85
C TYR A 62 -8.76 -6.60 -10.83
N ASN A 63 -9.12 -7.41 -11.84
CA ASN A 63 -8.23 -7.81 -12.94
C ASN A 63 -8.48 -7.04 -14.23
N ASN A 64 -9.26 -5.95 -14.19
CA ASN A 64 -9.42 -5.05 -15.33
C ASN A 64 -8.10 -4.30 -15.61
N PRO A 65 -7.47 -4.46 -16.79
CA PRO A 65 -6.21 -3.78 -17.13
C PRO A 65 -6.31 -2.24 -17.12
N GLU A 66 -7.50 -1.67 -17.32
CA GLU A 66 -7.76 -0.22 -17.20
C GLU A 66 -7.54 0.31 -15.77
N HIS A 67 -7.37 -0.59 -14.81
CA HIS A 67 -7.07 -0.29 -13.41
C HIS A 67 -5.69 -0.75 -12.98
N PHE A 68 -4.76 -0.91 -13.93
CA PHE A 68 -3.35 -1.11 -13.65
C PHE A 68 -2.78 0.06 -12.82
N ASP A 69 -2.03 -0.26 -11.76
CA ASP A 69 -1.42 0.67 -10.79
C ASP A 69 -2.26 1.95 -10.53
N PRO A 70 -3.48 1.80 -10.02
CA PRO A 70 -4.49 2.85 -10.08
C PRO A 70 -4.13 4.03 -9.18
N HIS A 71 -4.39 5.24 -9.69
CA HIS A 71 -4.30 6.49 -8.92
C HIS A 71 -5.48 6.64 -7.93
N LEU A 72 -5.31 7.52 -6.95
CA LEU A 72 -6.38 8.02 -6.09
C LEU A 72 -7.44 8.77 -6.90
N THR A 73 -8.70 8.66 -6.47
CA THR A 73 -9.80 9.53 -6.91
C THR A 73 -9.74 10.87 -6.19
N ASP A 74 -10.60 11.83 -6.55
CA ASP A 74 -10.71 13.09 -5.80
C ASP A 74 -11.07 12.84 -4.32
N LEU A 75 -12.03 11.94 -4.07
CA LEU A 75 -12.35 11.51 -2.72
C LEU A 75 -11.13 10.87 -2.01
N GLY A 76 -10.37 10.03 -2.70
CA GLY A 76 -9.16 9.42 -2.15
C GLY A 76 -8.09 10.45 -1.76
N ARG A 77 -7.93 11.51 -2.57
CA ARG A 77 -7.04 12.64 -2.27
C ARG A 77 -7.52 13.41 -1.04
N GLU A 78 -8.82 13.68 -0.93
CA GLU A 78 -9.40 14.34 0.25
C GLU A 78 -9.20 13.51 1.52
N GLN A 79 -9.43 12.20 1.45
CA GLN A 79 -9.18 11.25 2.53
C GLN A 79 -7.72 11.30 2.98
N ALA A 80 -6.78 11.23 2.04
CA ALA A 80 -5.35 11.29 2.34
C ALA A 80 -4.95 12.62 2.99
N SER A 81 -5.35 13.74 2.40
CA SER A 81 -5.06 15.09 2.94
C SER A 81 -5.66 15.30 4.33
N SER A 82 -6.79 14.67 4.64
CA SER A 82 -7.42 14.78 5.97
C SER A 82 -6.58 14.17 7.09
N LEU A 83 -5.66 13.24 6.78
CA LEU A 83 -4.78 12.61 7.78
C LEU A 83 -3.83 13.61 8.43
N SER A 84 -3.43 14.66 7.72
CA SER A 84 -2.61 15.75 8.29
C SER A 84 -3.28 16.40 9.51
N LYS A 85 -4.62 16.43 9.54
CA LYS A 85 -5.42 17.01 10.64
C LYS A 85 -5.46 16.12 11.87
N ARG A 86 -4.96 14.88 11.79
CA ARG A 86 -4.92 13.93 12.91
C ARG A 86 -3.71 14.13 13.84
N GLY A 87 -2.81 15.08 13.54
CA GLY A 87 -1.66 15.37 14.38
C GLY A 87 -0.65 14.22 14.47
N LEU A 88 -0.54 13.41 13.43
CA LEU A 88 0.44 12.32 13.37
C LEU A 88 1.84 12.91 13.15
N THR A 89 2.79 12.54 14.02
CA THR A 89 4.19 12.98 13.92
C THR A 89 5.14 11.78 13.86
N PRO A 90 5.13 11.00 12.76
CA PRO A 90 6.01 9.85 12.61
C PRO A 90 7.48 10.28 12.45
N GLU A 91 8.39 9.44 12.96
CA GLU A 91 9.84 9.58 12.75
C GLU A 91 10.30 8.99 11.41
N LEU A 92 9.51 8.07 10.85
CA LEU A 92 9.77 7.35 9.59
C LEU A 92 8.44 6.96 8.96
N ILE A 93 8.34 7.11 7.63
CA ILE A 93 7.23 6.60 6.83
C ILE A 93 7.77 5.47 5.96
N VAL A 94 7.12 4.31 6.02
CA VAL A 94 7.39 3.19 5.10
C VAL A 94 6.16 3.03 4.21
N VAL A 95 6.35 3.06 2.90
CA VAL A 95 5.25 3.12 1.92
C VAL A 95 5.42 2.06 0.82
N SER A 96 4.33 1.46 0.37
CA SER A 96 4.38 0.54 -0.78
C SER A 96 4.69 1.31 -2.08
N PRO A 97 5.30 0.68 -3.09
CA PRO A 97 5.59 1.32 -4.38
C PRO A 97 4.35 1.55 -5.26
N LEU A 98 3.15 1.11 -4.85
CA LEU A 98 1.92 1.35 -5.60
C LEU A 98 1.57 2.85 -5.63
N THR A 99 1.10 3.33 -6.78
CA THR A 99 0.88 4.75 -7.01
C THR A 99 -0.12 5.37 -6.02
N ARG A 100 -1.23 4.67 -5.73
CA ARG A 100 -2.21 5.10 -4.71
C ARG A 100 -1.62 5.21 -3.29
N THR A 101 -0.67 4.35 -2.91
CA THR A 101 -0.05 4.41 -1.58
C THR A 101 0.92 5.58 -1.49
N LEU A 102 1.70 5.83 -2.55
CA LEU A 102 2.60 6.98 -2.64
C LEU A 102 1.82 8.30 -2.63
N GLN A 103 0.75 8.42 -3.43
CA GLN A 103 -0.12 9.60 -3.39
C GLN A 103 -0.74 9.83 -2.01
N THR A 104 -1.14 8.75 -1.32
CA THR A 104 -1.69 8.86 0.03
C THR A 104 -0.64 9.41 1.00
N ALA A 105 0.56 8.84 1.00
CA ALA A 105 1.64 9.26 1.90
C ALA A 105 2.08 10.71 1.63
N SER A 106 2.25 11.09 0.36
CA SER A 106 2.65 12.45 -0.03
C SER A 106 1.62 13.51 0.34
N LEU A 107 0.32 13.19 0.26
CA LEU A 107 -0.75 14.11 0.67
C LEU A 107 -0.95 14.17 2.19
N ALA A 108 -0.75 13.04 2.88
CA ALA A 108 -0.88 12.96 4.34
C ALA A 108 0.28 13.64 5.07
N PHE A 109 1.48 13.58 4.50
CA PHE A 109 2.72 14.09 5.08
C PHE A 109 3.48 14.98 4.06
N PRO A 110 2.92 16.15 3.72
CA PRO A 110 3.47 17.03 2.69
C PRO A 110 4.77 17.72 3.11
N GLU A 111 5.12 17.71 4.40
CA GLU A 111 6.39 18.24 4.87
C GLU A 111 7.52 17.27 4.52
N ASN A 112 8.44 17.73 3.64
CA ASN A 112 9.66 17.04 3.20
C ASN A 112 10.70 16.77 4.33
N LYS A 113 10.25 16.56 5.57
CA LYS A 113 11.08 16.39 6.76
C LYS A 113 11.06 14.98 7.32
N VAL A 114 9.98 14.21 7.07
CA VAL A 114 9.90 12.83 7.56
C VAL A 114 10.46 11.89 6.51
N PRO A 115 11.55 11.16 6.78
CA PRO A 115 12.09 10.18 5.82
C PRO A 115 10.99 9.24 5.35
N MET A 116 10.86 9.10 4.02
CA MET A 116 9.89 8.21 3.40
C MET A 116 10.63 7.14 2.60
N LEU A 117 10.48 5.89 3.01
CA LEU A 117 11.16 4.75 2.42
C LEU A 117 10.14 3.87 1.67
N VAL A 118 10.35 3.70 0.38
CA VAL A 118 9.52 2.82 -0.45
C VAL A 118 9.99 1.38 -0.27
N LYS A 119 9.06 0.45 0.04
CA LYS A 119 9.35 -0.97 0.29
C LYS A 119 8.35 -1.90 -0.40
N GLU A 120 8.86 -2.92 -1.07
CA GLU A 120 8.07 -3.97 -1.74
C GLU A 120 7.29 -4.87 -0.76
N ASP A 121 7.80 -5.06 0.45
CA ASP A 121 7.25 -6.02 1.42
C ASP A 121 5.88 -5.65 2.00
N ILE A 122 5.46 -4.40 1.82
CA ILE A 122 4.20 -3.87 2.38
C ILE A 122 3.16 -3.57 1.29
N ARG A 123 3.24 -4.30 0.16
CA ARG A 123 2.21 -4.29 -0.88
C ARG A 123 0.96 -5.05 -0.48
N GLU A 124 -0.09 -4.85 -1.28
CA GLU A 124 -1.34 -5.60 -1.26
C GLU A 124 -1.13 -7.05 -1.78
N VAL A 125 -2.17 -7.69 -2.35
CA VAL A 125 -2.11 -9.09 -2.76
C VAL A 125 -1.30 -9.28 -4.05
N LEU A 126 -0.16 -9.94 -3.94
CA LEU A 126 0.73 -10.24 -5.08
C LEU A 126 0.13 -11.30 -6.01
N GLY A 127 0.17 -11.05 -7.32
CA GLY A 127 -0.17 -12.02 -8.37
C GLY A 127 -1.66 -12.31 -8.56
N LEU A 128 -2.55 -11.76 -7.72
CA LEU A 128 -3.99 -12.04 -7.77
C LEU A 128 -4.80 -10.99 -8.53
N HIS A 129 -4.52 -9.71 -8.30
CA HIS A 129 -5.27 -8.59 -8.88
C HIS A 129 -4.36 -7.72 -9.74
N GLU A 130 -4.77 -7.44 -10.97
CA GLU A 130 -4.01 -6.57 -11.88
C GLU A 130 -3.81 -5.16 -11.31
N CYS A 131 -4.75 -4.66 -10.50
CA CYS A 131 -4.61 -3.38 -9.80
C CYS A 131 -3.54 -3.35 -8.69
N ASP A 132 -3.02 -4.52 -8.28
CA ASP A 132 -1.96 -4.65 -7.27
C ASP A 132 -0.56 -4.83 -7.89
N ARG A 133 -0.50 -4.80 -9.23
CA ARG A 133 0.73 -4.68 -10.00
C ARG A 133 1.18 -3.22 -10.05
N ARG A 134 2.47 -2.97 -9.87
CA ARG A 134 3.04 -1.62 -9.99
C ARG A 134 3.61 -1.36 -11.38
N ARG A 135 3.78 -0.08 -11.71
CA ARG A 135 4.61 0.40 -12.82
C ARG A 135 6.10 0.13 -12.58
N LYS A 136 6.90 0.42 -13.61
CA LYS A 136 8.35 0.39 -13.50
C LYS A 136 8.83 1.41 -12.47
N ILE A 137 9.89 1.09 -11.75
CA ILE A 137 10.41 2.00 -10.73
C ILE A 137 10.88 3.31 -11.34
N SER A 138 11.53 3.29 -12.51
CA SER A 138 11.91 4.51 -13.23
C SER A 138 10.73 5.40 -13.63
N GLU A 139 9.53 4.85 -13.82
CA GLU A 139 8.30 5.61 -14.11
C GLU A 139 7.72 6.19 -12.84
N VAL A 140 7.57 5.37 -11.80
CA VAL A 140 7.04 5.81 -10.51
C VAL A 140 7.93 6.92 -9.92
N ARG A 141 9.25 6.79 -10.00
CA ARG A 141 10.19 7.82 -9.52
C ARG A 141 9.99 9.19 -10.15
N LYS A 142 9.54 9.27 -11.41
CA LYS A 142 9.29 10.56 -12.08
C LYS A 142 8.09 11.30 -11.51
N ASP A 143 7.16 10.58 -10.87
CA ASP A 143 5.96 11.17 -10.28
C ASP A 143 6.18 11.57 -8.80
N PHE A 144 7.27 11.12 -8.18
CA PHE A 144 7.54 11.30 -6.75
C PHE A 144 9.03 11.56 -6.47
N ASP A 145 9.39 12.84 -6.28
CA ASP A 145 10.78 13.25 -6.06
C ASP A 145 11.29 13.06 -4.62
N TYR A 146 10.38 12.94 -3.65
CA TYR A 146 10.71 12.94 -2.23
C TYR A 146 11.01 11.54 -1.62
N PRO A 147 10.25 10.48 -1.94
CA PRO A 147 10.48 9.17 -1.35
C PRO A 147 11.83 8.58 -1.78
N THR A 148 12.55 8.01 -0.82
CA THR A 148 13.72 7.18 -1.12
C THR A 148 13.26 5.79 -1.50
N PHE A 149 13.60 5.36 -2.72
CA PHE A 149 13.34 4.00 -3.18
C PHE A 149 14.49 3.10 -2.72
N GLY A 150 14.17 2.05 -1.96
CA GLY A 150 15.17 1.08 -1.51
C GLY A 150 15.93 0.42 -2.66
N ASP A 151 17.16 0.01 -2.38
CA ASP A 151 18.04 -0.63 -3.37
C ASP A 151 17.53 -2.01 -3.81
N GLU A 152 16.64 -2.62 -3.03
CA GLU A 152 16.03 -3.91 -3.35
C GLU A 152 14.87 -3.82 -4.36
N LEU A 153 14.46 -2.61 -4.78
CA LEU A 153 13.41 -2.46 -5.77
C LEU A 153 13.94 -2.72 -7.18
N GLU A 154 13.52 -3.86 -7.73
CA GLU A 154 13.75 -4.22 -9.13
C GLU A 154 13.02 -3.28 -10.09
N GLU A 155 13.61 -2.97 -11.26
CA GLU A 155 13.00 -2.05 -12.22
C GLU A 155 11.61 -2.52 -12.68
N GLU A 156 11.51 -3.78 -13.09
CA GLU A 156 10.26 -4.46 -13.45
C GLU A 156 9.59 -5.05 -12.20
N ASP A 157 8.27 -5.28 -12.25
CA ASP A 157 7.53 -5.91 -11.14
C ASP A 157 7.70 -7.45 -11.11
N LEU A 158 8.95 -7.90 -11.02
CA LEU A 158 9.31 -9.33 -11.00
C LEU A 158 8.65 -10.06 -9.82
N ARG A 159 8.46 -9.36 -8.71
CA ARG A 159 7.80 -9.91 -7.53
C ARG A 159 6.34 -10.21 -7.83
N PHE A 160 5.57 -9.31 -8.43
CA PHE A 160 4.19 -9.63 -8.82
C PHE A 160 4.13 -10.79 -9.82
N GLU A 161 5.01 -10.80 -10.81
CA GLU A 161 5.07 -11.87 -11.81
C GLU A 161 5.36 -13.24 -11.17
N SER A 162 6.23 -13.31 -10.16
CA SER A 162 6.55 -14.58 -9.48
C SER A 162 5.35 -15.23 -8.77
N TYR A 163 4.32 -14.44 -8.41
CA TYR A 163 3.07 -14.94 -7.84
C TYR A 163 1.93 -15.01 -8.87
N TYR A 164 2.15 -14.53 -10.09
CA TYR A 164 1.13 -14.53 -11.13
C TYR A 164 0.88 -15.95 -11.66
N PRO A 165 -0.36 -16.45 -11.66
CA PRO A 165 -0.70 -17.75 -12.24
C PRO A 165 -0.18 -17.91 -13.67
N GLY A 166 0.62 -18.96 -13.90
CA GLY A 166 1.18 -19.31 -15.21
C GLY A 166 2.56 -18.74 -15.52
N SER A 167 3.18 -17.97 -14.62
CA SER A 167 4.53 -17.42 -14.80
C SER A 167 5.67 -18.44 -14.65
N PHE A 168 5.37 -19.67 -14.22
CA PHE A 168 6.29 -20.81 -14.27
C PHE A 168 6.11 -21.59 -15.58
N THR A 169 6.88 -21.25 -16.61
CA THR A 169 7.32 -22.27 -17.57
C THR A 169 8.61 -22.88 -17.03
N ALA A 170 8.48 -23.80 -16.07
CA ALA A 170 9.58 -24.71 -15.79
C ALA A 170 9.77 -25.57 -17.05
N SER A 171 10.70 -25.17 -17.93
CA SER A 171 11.26 -26.06 -18.94
C SER A 171 12.03 -27.16 -18.21
N VAL A 172 11.31 -28.18 -17.76
CA VAL A 172 11.90 -29.44 -17.35
C VAL A 172 12.55 -30.03 -18.59
N SER A 173 13.83 -29.72 -18.78
CA SER A 173 14.67 -30.42 -19.73
C SER A 173 14.88 -31.81 -19.13
N VAL A 174 14.04 -32.75 -19.55
CA VAL A 174 14.28 -34.17 -19.30
C VAL A 174 15.55 -34.51 -20.08
N GLN A 175 16.69 -34.57 -19.39
CA GLN A 175 17.88 -35.21 -19.93
C GLN A 175 17.59 -36.72 -19.95
N ALA A 176 17.57 -37.28 -21.16
CA ALA A 176 17.49 -38.72 -21.42
C ALA A 176 18.82 -39.40 -21.06
#